data_AF-A0A965HYJ1-F1
#
_entry.id   AF-A0A965HYJ1-F1
#
_cell.length_a   1.000
_cell.length_b   1.000
_cell.length_c   1.000
_cell.angle_alpha   90.00
_cell.angle_beta   90.00
_cell.angle_gamma   90.00
#
_symmetry.space_group_name_H-M   'P 1'
#
loop_
_entity.id
_entity.type
_entity.pdbx_description
1 polymer ?
#
loop_
_entity_poly.entity_id
_entity_poly.type
_entity_poly.pdbx_seq_one_letter_code
_entity_poly.pdbx_strand_id
1 'polypeptide(L)'
;RFGGLGIGLSAASGAAFNHLLDRRADRIMARTSGRPLPTGSVRTGPAVMFALALAALSVVLLITQINVLTAVLSFASMIGYAVVYTVWLKHATPQNIVIGGAAGAMPPVLGWSAVTGVVSSDALLLFLIIFCWTPPHFWALALYRRDEYAAAGIPMLPVTHGERHTLLQMVLYTILLIAVSVLPFATGMSGAMYLVGTLILGGIFLAYVVRLFRRYSDSLAKQTFGFSIQYLAMLFALMLVDHYQQPLQAFIKSLLV
;
A
#
# COMPACT_ATOMS: atom_id res chain seq x y z
N ARG A 1 15.42 -15.08 11.62
CA ARG A 1 14.91 -14.09 12.59
C ARG A 1 13.43 -13.85 12.33
N PHE A 2 12.62 -13.60 13.35
CA PHE A 2 11.15 -13.58 13.26
C PHE A 2 10.53 -12.23 12.79
N GLY A 3 11.27 -11.42 12.01
CA GLY A 3 10.86 -10.05 11.68
C GLY A 3 9.56 -9.97 10.88
N GLY A 4 9.44 -10.79 9.84
CA GLY A 4 8.21 -10.87 9.04
C GLY A 4 6.99 -11.28 9.87
N LEU A 5 7.15 -12.18 10.84
CA LEU A 5 6.07 -12.58 11.75
C LEU A 5 5.67 -11.41 12.66
N GLY A 6 6.63 -10.70 13.27
CA GLY A 6 6.35 -9.57 14.14
C GLY A 6 5.65 -8.41 13.44
N ILE A 7 6.09 -8.07 12.22
CA ILE A 7 5.45 -7.07 11.36
C ILE A 7 4.06 -7.56 10.93
N GLY A 8 3.94 -8.83 10.55
CA GLY A 8 2.66 -9.44 10.17
C GLY A 8 1.62 -9.42 11.29
N LEU A 9 2.02 -9.68 12.53
CA LEU A 9 1.15 -9.57 13.71
C LEU A 9 0.68 -8.12 13.94
N SER A 10 1.56 -7.14 13.73
CA SER A 10 1.21 -5.71 13.81
C SER A 10 0.16 -5.34 12.75
N ALA A 11 0.38 -5.76 11.51
CA ALA A 11 -0.55 -5.54 10.42
C ALA A 11 -1.91 -6.22 10.66
N ALA A 12 -1.89 -7.46 11.18
CA ALA A 12 -3.10 -8.21 11.54
C ALA A 12 -3.90 -7.52 12.67
N SER A 13 -3.22 -6.98 13.68
CA SER A 13 -3.84 -6.15 14.71
C SER A 13 -4.49 -4.90 14.12
N GLY A 14 -3.76 -4.17 13.27
CA GLY A 14 -4.29 -2.98 12.58
C GLY A 14 -5.53 -3.29 11.74
N ALA A 15 -5.54 -4.42 11.03
CA ALA A 15 -6.69 -4.90 10.27
C ALA A 15 -7.88 -5.29 11.18
N ALA A 16 -7.62 -5.95 12.31
CA ALA A 16 -8.66 -6.29 13.28
C ALA A 16 -9.30 -5.03 13.89
N PHE A 17 -8.49 -4.03 14.26
CA PHE A 17 -9.01 -2.72 14.70
C PHE A 17 -9.76 -2.00 13.59
N ASN A 18 -9.29 -2.02 12.35
CA ASN A 18 -10.02 -1.44 11.23
C ASN A 18 -11.41 -2.07 11.09
N HIS A 19 -11.55 -3.40 11.13
CA HIS A 19 -12.86 -4.06 11.08
C HIS A 19 -13.76 -3.72 12.29
N LEU A 20 -13.18 -3.55 13.48
CA LEU A 20 -13.91 -3.12 14.69
C LEU A 20 -14.51 -1.72 14.55
N LEU A 21 -13.70 -0.80 14.03
CA LEU A 21 -14.05 0.61 13.89
C LEU A 21 -14.98 0.85 12.70
N ASP A 22 -14.76 0.15 11.58
CA ASP A 22 -15.56 0.25 10.37
C ASP A 22 -16.86 -0.56 10.39
N ARG A 23 -17.15 -1.35 11.45
CA ARG A 23 -18.27 -2.32 11.45
C ARG A 23 -19.62 -1.75 11.00
N ARG A 24 -19.89 -0.46 11.28
CA ARG A 24 -21.15 0.20 10.90
C ARG A 24 -21.19 0.50 9.40
N ALA A 25 -20.11 1.07 8.87
CA ALA A 25 -19.96 1.30 7.43
C ALA A 25 -19.88 -0.02 6.65
N ASP A 26 -19.25 -1.05 7.22
CA ASP A 26 -19.14 -2.34 6.56
C ASP A 26 -20.50 -3.01 6.34
N ARG A 27 -21.51 -2.76 7.20
CA ARG A 27 -22.87 -3.31 7.06
C ARG A 27 -23.63 -2.80 5.84
N ILE A 28 -23.33 -1.59 5.39
CA ILE A 28 -24.03 -0.92 4.27
C ILE A 28 -23.35 -1.14 2.92
N MET A 29 -22.11 -1.65 2.91
CA MET A 29 -21.34 -1.91 1.70
C MET A 29 -21.46 -3.38 1.27
N ALA A 30 -21.92 -3.64 0.05
CA ALA A 30 -22.14 -5.00 -0.47
C ALA A 30 -20.90 -5.90 -0.39
N ARG A 31 -19.70 -5.33 -0.55
CA ARG A 31 -18.42 -6.04 -0.49
C ARG A 31 -18.05 -6.53 0.92
N THR A 32 -18.49 -5.82 1.96
CA THR A 32 -18.00 -6.01 3.34
C THR A 32 -19.10 -6.40 4.32
N SER A 33 -20.36 -6.41 3.90
CA SER A 33 -21.50 -6.80 4.72
C SER A 33 -21.40 -8.24 5.24
N GLY A 34 -20.69 -9.12 4.53
CA GLY A 34 -20.40 -10.49 4.95
C GLY A 34 -19.27 -10.66 5.96
N ARG A 35 -18.61 -9.58 6.42
CA ARG A 35 -17.51 -9.68 7.40
C ARG A 35 -18.02 -10.15 8.78
N PRO A 36 -17.17 -10.80 9.60
CA PRO A 36 -17.60 -11.40 10.88
C PRO A 36 -18.24 -10.45 11.91
N LEU A 37 -17.80 -9.18 11.94
CA LEU A 37 -18.32 -8.18 12.88
C LEU A 37 -19.66 -7.59 12.43
N PRO A 38 -19.85 -7.20 11.15
CA PRO A 38 -21.15 -6.84 10.59
C PRO A 38 -22.24 -7.90 10.81
N THR A 39 -21.95 -9.18 10.53
CA THR A 39 -22.88 -10.31 10.65
C THR A 39 -23.14 -10.73 12.09
N GLY A 40 -22.30 -10.30 13.03
CA GLY A 40 -22.42 -10.65 14.44
C GLY A 40 -21.87 -12.05 14.79
N SER A 41 -21.18 -12.72 13.87
CA SER A 41 -20.53 -14.01 14.16
C SER A 41 -19.39 -13.88 15.17
N VAL A 42 -18.81 -12.68 15.32
CA VAL A 42 -17.82 -12.35 16.35
C VAL A 42 -18.32 -11.19 17.22
N ARG A 43 -18.24 -11.37 18.55
CA ARG A 43 -18.58 -10.31 19.52
C ARG A 43 -17.46 -9.26 19.58
N THR A 44 -17.83 -7.99 19.81
CA THR A 44 -16.90 -6.85 19.88
C THR A 44 -15.79 -7.05 20.93
N GLY A 45 -16.14 -7.50 22.14
CA GLY A 45 -15.17 -7.68 23.24
C GLY A 45 -14.02 -8.63 22.89
N PRO A 46 -14.31 -9.88 22.50
CA PRO A 46 -13.29 -10.83 22.03
C PRO A 46 -12.45 -10.32 20.86
N ALA A 47 -13.05 -9.59 19.90
CA ALA A 47 -12.31 -9.00 18.79
C ALA A 47 -11.33 -7.91 19.26
N VAL A 48 -11.69 -7.09 20.26
CA VAL A 48 -10.77 -6.12 20.86
C VAL A 48 -9.62 -6.82 21.57
N MET A 49 -9.91 -7.85 22.38
CA MET A 49 -8.85 -8.62 23.05
C MET A 49 -7.91 -9.29 22.05
N PHE A 50 -8.45 -9.83 20.96
CA PHE A 50 -7.68 -10.42 19.88
C PHE A 50 -6.72 -9.40 19.24
N ALA A 51 -7.22 -8.21 18.88
CA ALA A 51 -6.40 -7.15 18.30
C ALA A 51 -5.29 -6.69 19.28
N LEU A 52 -5.63 -6.49 20.56
CA LEU A 52 -4.66 -6.12 21.59
C LEU A 52 -3.60 -7.21 21.81
N ALA A 53 -4.00 -8.48 21.82
CA ALA A 53 -3.06 -9.60 21.97
C ALA A 53 -2.08 -9.67 20.79
N LEU A 54 -2.56 -9.48 19.56
CA LEU A 54 -1.70 -9.40 18.37
C LEU A 54 -0.72 -8.23 18.44
N ALA A 55 -1.19 -7.05 18.87
CA ALA A 55 -0.35 -5.87 19.05
C ALA A 55 0.76 -6.11 20.10
N ALA A 56 0.39 -6.64 21.27
CA ALA A 56 1.34 -6.94 22.34
C ALA A 56 2.38 -7.97 21.90
N LEU A 57 1.93 -9.06 21.27
CA LEU A 57 2.82 -10.11 20.77
C LEU A 57 3.77 -9.59 19.69
N SER A 58 3.26 -8.75 18.77
CA SER A 58 4.09 -8.08 17.76
C SER A 58 5.22 -7.27 18.42
N VAL A 59 4.89 -6.39 19.38
CA VAL A 59 5.87 -5.51 20.03
C VAL A 59 6.92 -6.31 20.79
N VAL A 60 6.51 -7.28 21.61
CA VAL A 60 7.42 -8.15 22.38
C VAL A 60 8.36 -8.89 21.44
N LEU A 61 7.83 -9.48 20.36
CA LEU A 61 8.63 -10.23 19.41
C LEU A 61 9.61 -9.34 18.65
N LEU A 62 9.21 -8.14 18.22
CA LEU A 62 10.10 -7.23 17.49
C LEU A 62 11.19 -6.65 18.38
N ILE A 63 10.89 -6.29 19.64
CA ILE A 63 11.90 -5.79 20.59
C ILE A 63 12.93 -6.87 20.91
N THR A 64 12.48 -8.10 21.18
CA THR A 64 13.35 -9.18 21.66
C THR A 64 14.13 -9.89 20.55
N GLN A 65 13.56 -9.99 19.33
CA GLN A 65 14.15 -10.79 18.25
C GLN A 65 14.70 -9.97 17.07
N ILE A 66 14.40 -8.67 17.01
CA ILE A 66 14.72 -7.83 15.84
C ILE A 66 15.44 -6.55 16.26
N ASN A 67 14.71 -5.51 16.64
CA ASN A 67 15.21 -4.26 17.21
C ASN A 67 14.06 -3.34 17.63
N VAL A 68 14.35 -2.41 18.54
CA VAL A 68 13.38 -1.43 19.07
C VAL A 68 12.85 -0.51 17.98
N LEU A 69 13.68 -0.09 17.03
CA LEU A 69 13.27 0.82 15.95
C LEU A 69 12.13 0.23 15.12
N THR A 70 12.27 -1.02 14.67
CA THR A 70 11.25 -1.74 13.88
C THR A 70 9.97 -1.91 14.69
N ALA A 71 10.07 -2.19 16.00
CA ALA A 71 8.92 -2.31 16.89
C ALA A 71 8.14 -0.99 16.98
N VAL A 72 8.84 0.12 17.20
CA VAL A 72 8.24 1.46 17.28
C VAL A 72 7.60 1.85 15.95
N LEU A 73 8.29 1.67 14.83
CA LEU A 73 7.76 2.00 13.50
C LEU A 73 6.55 1.13 13.14
N SER A 74 6.57 -0.17 13.46
CA SER A 74 5.44 -1.08 13.20
C SER A 74 4.23 -0.67 14.04
N PHE A 75 4.44 -0.40 15.34
CA PHE A 75 3.37 0.05 16.23
C PHE A 75 2.80 1.41 15.79
N ALA A 76 3.65 2.37 15.42
CA ALA A 76 3.22 3.67 14.92
C ALA A 76 2.44 3.54 13.60
N SER A 77 2.88 2.68 12.68
CA SER A 77 2.15 2.38 11.44
C SER A 77 0.78 1.75 11.71
N MET A 78 0.71 0.80 12.65
CA MET A 78 -0.54 0.17 13.09
C MET A 78 -1.52 1.22 13.66
N ILE A 79 -1.05 2.11 14.55
CA ILE A 79 -1.88 3.19 15.11
C ILE A 79 -2.27 4.21 14.03
N GLY A 80 -1.34 4.58 13.14
CA GLY A 80 -1.62 5.45 11.99
C GLY A 80 -2.73 4.90 11.11
N TYR A 81 -2.73 3.59 10.83
CA TYR A 81 -3.79 2.94 10.07
C TYR A 81 -5.11 2.81 10.85
N ALA A 82 -5.05 2.26 12.07
CA ALA A 82 -6.24 1.95 12.86
C ALA A 82 -6.94 3.18 13.42
N VAL A 83 -6.19 4.20 13.86
CA VAL A 83 -6.76 5.38 14.50
C VAL A 83 -6.81 6.56 13.53
N VAL A 84 -5.64 7.01 13.07
CA VAL A 84 -5.53 8.25 12.27
C VAL A 84 -6.28 8.11 10.95
N TYR A 85 -6.06 7.02 10.21
CA TYR A 85 -6.77 6.77 8.97
C TYR A 85 -8.23 6.35 9.20
N THR A 86 -8.47 5.23 9.91
CA THR A 86 -9.80 4.62 9.96
C THR A 86 -10.83 5.49 10.69
N VAL A 87 -10.47 6.07 11.85
CA VAL A 87 -11.42 6.87 12.64
C VAL A 87 -11.59 8.26 12.04
N TRP A 88 -10.47 8.91 11.72
CA TRP A 88 -10.47 10.33 11.39
C TRP A 88 -10.40 10.62 9.89
N LEU A 89 -9.23 10.39 9.25
CA LEU A 89 -9.00 10.85 7.87
C LEU A 89 -10.03 10.30 6.89
N LYS A 90 -10.39 9.01 7.02
CA LYS A 90 -11.34 8.32 6.14
C LYS A 90 -12.65 9.09 5.98
N HIS A 91 -13.13 9.73 7.05
CA HIS A 91 -14.41 10.45 7.09
C HIS A 91 -14.23 11.98 6.98
N ALA A 92 -13.01 12.51 7.14
CA ALA A 92 -12.77 13.94 7.26
C ALA A 92 -12.35 14.63 5.94
N THR A 93 -11.77 13.91 4.98
CA THR A 93 -11.16 14.55 3.81
C THR A 93 -11.16 13.67 2.55
N PRO A 94 -11.28 14.26 1.33
CA PRO A 94 -11.08 13.55 0.07
C PRO A 94 -9.63 13.12 -0.20
N GLN A 95 -8.69 13.62 0.60
CA GLN A 95 -7.28 13.20 0.60
C GLN A 95 -7.02 12.03 1.56
N ASN A 96 -8.08 11.40 2.07
CA ASN A 96 -8.01 10.29 3.03
C ASN A 96 -7.07 9.16 2.59
N ILE A 97 -7.08 8.80 1.31
CA ILE A 97 -6.25 7.74 0.75
C ILE A 97 -4.82 8.21 0.48
N VAL A 98 -4.62 9.48 0.14
CA VAL A 98 -3.27 10.01 -0.07
C VAL A 98 -2.54 10.05 1.28
N ILE A 99 -3.13 10.66 2.29
CA ILE A 99 -2.51 10.78 3.62
C ILE A 99 -2.53 9.44 4.35
N GLY A 100 -3.65 8.72 4.33
CA GLY A 100 -3.78 7.40 4.94
C GLY A 100 -2.93 6.32 4.27
N GLY A 101 -2.61 6.51 2.98
CA GLY A 101 -1.71 5.65 2.21
C GLY A 101 -0.29 5.59 2.78
N ALA A 102 0.13 6.58 3.58
CA ALA A 102 1.41 6.56 4.27
C ALA A 102 1.56 5.30 5.15
N ALA A 103 0.53 4.93 5.91
CA ALA A 103 0.60 3.73 6.73
C ALA A 103 0.74 2.45 5.87
N GLY A 104 0.06 2.40 4.72
CA GLY A 104 0.16 1.31 3.75
C GLY A 104 1.49 1.26 3.00
N ALA A 105 2.22 2.38 2.93
CA ALA A 105 3.53 2.48 2.30
C ALA A 105 4.70 2.14 3.23
N MET A 106 4.46 1.92 4.54
CA MET A 106 5.49 1.55 5.51
C MET A 106 6.18 0.19 5.33
N PRO A 107 5.59 -0.87 4.72
CA PRO A 107 6.21 -2.20 4.71
C PRO A 107 7.69 -2.27 4.26
N PRO A 108 8.14 -1.56 3.21
CA PRO A 108 9.56 -1.52 2.85
C PRO A 108 10.44 -0.93 3.95
N VAL A 109 9.98 0.14 4.63
CA VAL A 109 10.73 0.77 5.75
C VAL A 109 10.83 -0.18 6.94
N LEU A 110 9.75 -0.91 7.24
CA LEU A 110 9.74 -1.90 8.31
C LEU A 110 10.66 -3.09 7.98
N GLY A 111 10.62 -3.59 6.75
CA GLY A 111 11.52 -4.65 6.30
C GLY A 111 12.99 -4.22 6.33
N TRP A 112 13.28 -3.01 5.86
CA TRP A 112 14.63 -2.45 5.84
C TRP A 112 15.19 -2.25 7.25
N SER A 113 14.42 -1.61 8.13
CA SER A 113 14.82 -1.40 9.53
C SER A 113 14.92 -2.71 10.32
N ALA A 114 14.14 -3.74 9.97
CA ALA A 114 14.24 -5.06 10.59
C ALA A 114 15.60 -5.73 10.35
N VAL A 115 16.20 -5.49 9.18
CA VAL A 115 17.51 -6.05 8.82
C VAL A 115 18.66 -5.15 9.25
N THR A 116 18.54 -3.84 9.01
CA THR A 116 19.65 -2.89 9.14
C THR A 116 19.67 -2.13 10.46
N GLY A 117 18.56 -2.06 11.18
CA GLY A 117 18.43 -1.27 12.40
C GLY A 117 18.37 0.26 12.18
N VAL A 118 18.24 0.72 10.92
CA VAL A 118 18.17 2.15 10.57
C VAL A 118 17.08 2.43 9.54
N VAL A 119 16.67 3.69 9.42
CA VAL A 119 15.84 4.18 8.30
C VAL A 119 16.76 4.93 7.33
N SER A 120 17.10 4.28 6.21
CA SER A 120 17.94 4.89 5.17
C SER A 120 17.11 5.67 4.15
N SER A 121 17.80 6.47 3.32
CA SER A 121 17.20 7.08 2.13
C SER A 121 16.55 6.06 1.21
N ASP A 122 17.17 4.90 1.01
CA ASP A 122 16.67 3.85 0.11
C ASP A 122 15.34 3.27 0.62
N ALA A 123 15.22 3.05 1.93
CA ALA A 123 13.97 2.62 2.55
C ALA A 123 12.84 3.64 2.30
N LEU A 124 13.17 4.93 2.40
CA LEU A 124 12.22 6.03 2.14
C LEU A 124 11.88 6.18 0.66
N LEU A 125 12.78 5.84 -0.26
CA LEU A 125 12.48 5.80 -1.69
C LEU A 125 11.44 4.71 -1.99
N LEU A 126 11.60 3.52 -1.41
CA LEU A 126 10.62 2.44 -1.57
C LEU A 126 9.26 2.80 -0.97
N PHE A 127 9.27 3.46 0.19
CA PHE A 127 8.06 4.06 0.76
C PHE A 127 7.41 5.03 -0.23
N LEU A 128 8.18 5.95 -0.82
CA LEU A 128 7.67 6.97 -1.71
C LEU A 128 7.04 6.37 -2.97
N ILE A 129 7.59 5.28 -3.51
CA ILE A 129 7.00 4.55 -4.64
C ILE A 129 5.60 4.04 -4.27
N ILE A 130 5.44 3.33 -3.16
CA ILE A 130 4.14 2.80 -2.73
C ILE A 130 3.18 3.95 -2.40
N PHE A 131 3.68 5.00 -1.76
CA PHE A 131 2.91 6.18 -1.41
C PHE A 131 2.34 6.88 -2.66
N CYS A 132 3.16 7.14 -3.68
CA CYS A 132 2.73 7.76 -4.94
C CYS A 132 1.87 6.83 -5.81
N TRP A 133 2.03 5.51 -5.66
CA TRP A 133 1.20 4.51 -6.34
C TRP A 133 -0.21 4.40 -5.75
N THR A 134 -0.35 4.65 -4.45
CA THR A 134 -1.62 4.45 -3.72
C THR A 134 -2.79 5.28 -4.30
N PRO A 135 -2.65 6.58 -4.62
CA PRO A 135 -3.74 7.38 -5.18
C PRO A 135 -4.25 6.88 -6.54
N PRO A 136 -3.42 6.71 -7.59
CA PRO A 136 -3.92 6.23 -8.89
C PRO A 136 -4.46 4.79 -8.82
N HIS A 137 -3.90 3.94 -7.95
CA HIS A 137 -4.44 2.61 -7.68
C HIS A 137 -5.85 2.68 -7.08
N PHE A 138 -6.00 3.35 -5.95
CA PHE A 138 -7.26 3.32 -5.20
C PHE A 138 -8.35 4.17 -5.86
N TRP A 139 -8.01 5.29 -6.49
CA TRP A 139 -9.01 6.08 -7.20
C TRP A 139 -9.59 5.35 -8.41
N ALA A 140 -8.83 4.44 -9.04
CA ALA A 140 -9.40 3.55 -10.05
C ALA A 140 -10.54 2.69 -9.47
N LEU A 141 -10.39 2.17 -8.24
CA LEU A 141 -11.46 1.49 -7.51
C LEU A 141 -12.60 2.42 -7.12
N ALA A 142 -12.28 3.61 -6.61
CA ALA A 142 -13.25 4.57 -6.12
C ALA A 142 -14.17 5.11 -7.23
N LEU A 143 -13.71 5.15 -8.49
CA LEU A 143 -14.50 5.58 -9.63
C LEU A 143 -15.68 4.64 -9.93
N TYR A 144 -15.43 3.35 -10.15
CA TYR A 144 -16.51 2.39 -10.46
C TYR A 144 -17.29 1.91 -9.22
N ARG A 145 -16.91 2.36 -8.03
CA ARG A 145 -17.62 2.13 -6.75
C ARG A 145 -18.12 3.42 -6.13
N ARG A 146 -18.16 4.53 -6.89
CA ARG A 146 -18.49 5.86 -6.39
C ARG A 146 -19.80 5.89 -5.61
N ASP A 147 -20.83 5.24 -6.13
CA ASP A 147 -22.16 5.29 -5.54
C ASP A 147 -22.23 4.52 -4.20
N GLU A 148 -21.46 3.45 -4.04
CA GLU A 148 -21.31 2.75 -2.75
C GLU A 148 -20.59 3.62 -1.72
N TYR A 149 -19.54 4.36 -2.13
CA TYR A 149 -18.85 5.29 -1.24
C TYR A 149 -19.74 6.47 -0.84
N ALA A 150 -20.53 6.99 -1.78
CA ALA A 150 -21.51 8.04 -1.51
C ALA A 150 -22.60 7.57 -0.54
N ALA A 151 -23.16 6.38 -0.74
CA ALA A 151 -24.14 5.78 0.17
C ALA A 151 -23.58 5.54 1.58
N ALA A 152 -22.27 5.26 1.68
CA ALA A 152 -21.57 5.12 2.95
C ALA A 152 -21.15 6.44 3.61
N GLY A 153 -21.44 7.59 2.99
CA GLY A 153 -21.03 8.91 3.49
C GLY A 153 -19.52 9.13 3.52
N ILE A 154 -18.76 8.37 2.71
CA ILE A 154 -17.30 8.45 2.67
C ILE A 154 -16.91 9.49 1.61
N PRO A 155 -16.22 10.59 1.97
CA PRO A 155 -15.96 11.71 1.08
C PRO A 155 -14.82 11.43 0.10
N MET A 156 -14.86 10.33 -0.64
CA MET A 156 -13.86 9.98 -1.64
C MET A 156 -13.74 11.08 -2.71
N LEU A 157 -12.55 11.26 -3.29
CA LEU A 157 -12.31 12.26 -4.32
C LEU A 157 -13.35 12.25 -5.47
N PRO A 158 -13.76 11.10 -6.05
CA PRO A 158 -14.80 11.08 -7.08
C PRO A 158 -16.20 11.42 -6.58
N VAL A 159 -16.47 11.28 -5.28
CA VAL A 159 -17.75 11.66 -4.65
C VAL A 159 -17.82 13.17 -4.43
N THR A 160 -16.72 13.78 -3.99
CA THR A 160 -16.69 15.20 -3.59
C THR A 160 -16.35 16.16 -4.74
N HIS A 161 -15.43 15.77 -5.63
CA HIS A 161 -14.90 16.60 -6.72
C HIS A 161 -15.28 16.08 -8.11
N GLY A 162 -15.97 14.94 -8.16
CA GLY A 162 -16.42 14.33 -9.40
C GLY A 162 -15.35 13.49 -10.12
N GLU A 163 -15.81 12.83 -11.16
CA GLU A 163 -15.02 11.89 -11.97
C GLU A 163 -13.87 12.59 -12.70
N ARG A 164 -14.15 13.70 -13.40
CA ARG A 164 -13.15 14.37 -14.25
C ARG A 164 -11.95 14.90 -13.46
N HIS A 165 -12.19 15.47 -12.28
CA HIS A 165 -11.12 15.91 -11.39
C HIS A 165 -10.30 14.71 -10.90
N THR A 166 -10.97 13.64 -10.48
CA THR A 166 -10.30 12.41 -10.01
C THR A 166 -9.41 11.81 -11.08
N LEU A 167 -9.89 11.72 -12.33
CA LEU A 167 -9.12 11.21 -13.44
C LEU A 167 -7.91 12.10 -13.77
N LEU A 168 -8.04 13.42 -13.68
CA LEU A 168 -6.90 14.33 -13.82
C LEU A 168 -5.84 14.07 -12.73
N GLN A 169 -6.27 13.95 -11.47
CA GLN A 169 -5.37 13.63 -10.37
C GLN A 169 -4.69 12.28 -10.56
N MET A 170 -5.40 11.26 -11.05
CA MET A 170 -4.80 9.98 -11.40
C MET A 170 -3.67 10.15 -12.44
N VAL A 171 -3.87 10.97 -13.48
CA VAL A 171 -2.81 11.24 -14.48
C VAL A 171 -1.61 11.90 -13.81
N LEU A 172 -1.83 12.98 -13.04
CA LEU A 172 -0.76 13.72 -12.37
C LEU A 172 0.04 12.86 -11.38
N TYR A 173 -0.64 12.08 -10.54
CA TYR A 173 0.02 11.16 -9.61
C TYR A 173 0.72 10.00 -10.31
N THR A 174 0.24 9.55 -11.47
CA THR A 174 0.94 8.52 -12.26
C THR A 174 2.24 9.07 -12.86
N ILE A 175 2.24 10.32 -13.33
CA ILE A 175 3.47 11.00 -13.77
C ILE A 175 4.45 11.14 -12.59
N LEU A 176 3.96 11.56 -11.43
CA LEU A 176 4.77 11.64 -10.21
C LEU A 176 5.33 10.27 -9.81
N LEU A 177 4.52 9.20 -9.89
CA LEU A 177 4.95 7.84 -9.62
C LEU A 177 6.08 7.41 -10.56
N ILE A 178 6.01 7.73 -11.85
CA ILE A 178 7.08 7.43 -12.81
C ILE A 178 8.36 8.17 -12.40
N ALA A 179 8.27 9.47 -12.11
CA ALA A 179 9.42 10.26 -11.67
C ALA A 179 10.08 9.68 -10.41
N VAL A 180 9.27 9.31 -9.41
CA VAL A 180 9.74 8.68 -8.18
C VAL A 180 10.33 7.29 -8.44
N SER A 181 9.75 6.50 -9.34
CA SER A 181 10.22 5.15 -9.65
C SER A 181 11.53 5.16 -10.43
N VAL A 182 11.95 6.29 -11.02
CA VAL A 182 13.29 6.45 -11.62
C VAL A 182 14.36 6.71 -10.56
N LEU A 183 13.99 7.20 -9.37
CA LEU A 183 14.96 7.58 -8.32
C LEU A 183 15.86 6.43 -7.84
N PRO A 184 15.41 5.17 -7.68
CA PRO A 184 16.32 4.08 -7.32
C PRO A 184 17.47 3.89 -8.32
N PHE A 185 17.24 4.18 -9.60
CA PHE A 185 18.34 4.21 -10.58
C PHE A 185 19.24 5.43 -10.37
N ALA A 186 18.63 6.62 -10.21
CA ALA A 186 19.38 7.87 -10.04
C ALA A 186 20.27 7.90 -8.80
N THR A 187 19.87 7.23 -7.71
CA THR A 187 20.67 7.12 -6.47
C THR A 187 21.67 5.96 -6.49
N GLY A 188 21.70 5.16 -7.57
CA GLY A 188 22.56 3.98 -7.67
C GLY A 188 22.07 2.77 -6.87
N MET A 189 20.86 2.80 -6.34
CA MET A 189 20.22 1.67 -5.65
C MET A 189 19.87 0.52 -6.60
N SER A 190 19.58 0.83 -7.87
CA SER A 190 19.23 -0.15 -8.91
C SER A 190 19.88 0.20 -10.24
N GLY A 191 20.07 -0.79 -11.10
CA GLY A 191 20.76 -0.71 -12.38
C GLY A 191 19.84 -0.41 -13.57
N ALA A 192 20.43 -0.49 -14.76
CA ALA A 192 19.76 -0.15 -16.02
C ALA A 192 18.59 -1.08 -16.36
N MET A 193 18.63 -2.35 -15.93
CA MET A 193 17.52 -3.28 -16.16
C MET A 193 16.27 -2.84 -15.41
N TYR A 194 16.44 -2.43 -14.14
CA TYR A 194 15.35 -1.81 -13.37
C TYR A 194 14.80 -0.55 -14.04
N LEU A 195 15.67 0.35 -14.52
CA LEU A 195 15.27 1.59 -15.18
C LEU A 195 14.39 1.32 -16.41
N VAL A 196 14.86 0.46 -17.32
CA VAL A 196 14.14 0.13 -18.56
C VAL A 196 12.78 -0.49 -18.23
N GLY A 197 12.75 -1.47 -17.33
CA GLY A 197 11.51 -2.12 -16.93
C GLY A 197 10.52 -1.15 -16.26
N THR A 198 11.00 -0.26 -15.40
CA THR A 198 10.18 0.75 -14.73
C THR A 198 9.59 1.77 -15.71
N LEU A 199 10.35 2.22 -16.72
CA LEU A 199 9.84 3.13 -17.75
C LEU A 199 8.77 2.46 -18.62
N ILE A 200 8.95 1.18 -18.97
CA ILE A 200 7.95 0.42 -19.73
C ILE A 200 6.66 0.25 -18.90
N LEU A 201 6.78 -0.25 -17.67
CA LEU A 201 5.64 -0.44 -16.77
C LEU A 201 4.92 0.89 -16.51
N GLY A 202 5.67 1.96 -16.28
CA GLY A 202 5.16 3.31 -16.04
C GLY A 202 4.42 3.86 -17.25
N GLY A 203 5.00 3.70 -18.45
CA GLY A 203 4.36 4.07 -19.71
C GLY A 203 3.04 3.33 -19.95
N ILE A 204 3.00 2.03 -19.68
CA ILE A 204 1.76 1.23 -19.77
C ILE A 204 0.73 1.74 -18.76
N PHE A 205 1.12 1.98 -17.50
CA PHE A 205 0.18 2.47 -16.49
C PHE A 205 -0.39 3.84 -16.88
N LEU A 206 0.48 4.76 -17.33
CA LEU A 206 0.07 6.07 -17.80
C LEU A 206 -0.88 5.97 -19.00
N ALA A 207 -0.65 5.05 -19.93
CA ALA A 207 -1.56 4.82 -21.05
C ALA A 207 -2.96 4.38 -20.58
N TYR A 208 -3.06 3.48 -19.59
CA TYR A 208 -4.34 3.11 -18.98
C TYR A 208 -5.05 4.33 -18.39
N VAL A 209 -4.35 5.11 -17.58
CA VAL A 209 -4.93 6.25 -16.86
C VAL A 209 -5.33 7.38 -17.83
N VAL A 210 -4.51 7.66 -18.85
CA VAL A 210 -4.84 8.66 -19.90
C VAL A 210 -6.04 8.19 -20.74
N ARG A 211 -6.11 6.89 -21.09
CA ARG A 211 -7.28 6.34 -21.80
C ARG A 211 -8.54 6.51 -20.96
N LEU A 212 -8.46 6.25 -19.66
CA LEU A 212 -9.55 6.42 -18.72
C LEU A 212 -9.96 7.90 -18.58
N PHE A 213 -8.99 8.83 -18.52
CA PHE A 213 -9.24 10.27 -18.50
C PHE A 213 -9.95 10.78 -19.77
N ARG A 214 -9.57 10.27 -20.94
CA ARG A 214 -10.18 10.65 -22.23
C ARG A 214 -11.58 10.08 -22.41
N ARG A 215 -11.79 8.83 -22.03
CA ARG A 215 -13.07 8.15 -22.18
C ARG A 215 -13.27 7.16 -21.03
N TYR A 216 -14.03 7.62 -20.04
CA TYR A 216 -14.34 6.82 -18.86
C TYR A 216 -15.15 5.56 -19.23
N SER A 217 -14.85 4.48 -18.53
CA SER A 217 -15.61 3.23 -18.55
C SER A 217 -15.30 2.45 -17.28
N ASP A 218 -16.32 1.94 -16.61
CA ASP A 218 -16.16 1.05 -15.44
C ASP A 218 -15.29 -0.18 -15.74
N SER A 219 -15.40 -0.73 -16.95
CA SER A 219 -14.58 -1.87 -17.39
C SER A 219 -13.11 -1.48 -17.45
N LEU A 220 -12.81 -0.30 -18.01
CA LEU A 220 -11.44 0.21 -18.07
C LEU A 220 -10.93 0.57 -16.67
N ALA A 221 -11.73 1.16 -15.79
CA ALA A 221 -11.35 1.47 -14.42
C ALA A 221 -10.99 0.18 -13.63
N LYS A 222 -11.75 -0.91 -13.81
CA LYS A 222 -11.43 -2.23 -13.25
C LYS A 222 -10.12 -2.80 -13.81
N GLN A 223 -9.88 -2.65 -15.11
CA GLN A 223 -8.60 -3.06 -15.74
C GLN A 223 -7.43 -2.24 -15.21
N THR A 224 -7.58 -0.92 -15.08
CA THR A 224 -6.57 -0.02 -14.50
C THR A 224 -6.26 -0.41 -13.06
N PHE A 225 -7.29 -0.70 -12.25
CA PHE A 225 -7.11 -1.20 -10.89
C PHE A 225 -6.34 -2.55 -10.87
N GLY A 226 -6.75 -3.52 -11.69
CA GLY A 226 -6.05 -4.82 -11.78
C GLY A 226 -4.60 -4.68 -12.24
N PHE A 227 -4.35 -3.87 -13.28
CA PHE A 227 -3.01 -3.60 -13.78
C PHE A 227 -2.14 -2.92 -12.73
N SER A 228 -2.67 -1.97 -11.96
CA SER A 228 -1.87 -1.28 -10.93
C SER A 228 -1.34 -2.22 -9.83
N ILE A 229 -2.03 -3.32 -9.52
CA ILE A 229 -1.53 -4.36 -8.62
C ILE A 229 -0.34 -5.09 -9.26
N GLN A 230 -0.49 -5.49 -10.53
CA GLN A 230 0.57 -6.15 -11.30
C GLN A 230 1.78 -5.24 -11.49
N TYR A 231 1.55 -3.95 -11.76
CA TYR A 231 2.57 -2.92 -11.88
C TYR A 231 3.48 -2.92 -10.65
N LEU A 232 2.91 -2.84 -9.44
CA LEU A 232 3.70 -2.75 -8.22
C LEU A 232 4.47 -4.04 -7.96
N ALA A 233 3.83 -5.20 -8.16
CA ALA A 233 4.48 -6.51 -8.03
C ALA A 233 5.65 -6.67 -9.00
N MET A 234 5.45 -6.33 -10.28
CA MET A 234 6.49 -6.40 -11.31
C MET A 234 7.62 -5.41 -11.06
N LEU A 235 7.32 -4.19 -10.59
CA LEU A 235 8.34 -3.18 -10.27
C LEU A 235 9.29 -3.68 -9.17
N PHE A 236 8.75 -4.23 -8.08
CA PHE A 236 9.59 -4.81 -7.02
C PHE A 236 10.28 -6.11 -7.45
N ALA A 237 9.65 -6.92 -8.29
CA ALA A 237 10.29 -8.10 -8.87
C ALA A 237 11.48 -7.74 -9.77
N LEU A 238 11.34 -6.70 -10.61
CA LEU A 238 12.43 -6.17 -11.43
C LEU A 238 13.59 -5.68 -10.58
N MET A 239 13.30 -4.98 -9.48
CA MET A 239 14.32 -4.53 -8.54
C MET A 239 15.09 -5.71 -7.91
N LEU A 240 14.39 -6.76 -7.51
CA LEU A 240 15.00 -8.00 -7.00
C LEU A 240 15.88 -8.68 -8.06
N VAL A 241 15.37 -8.84 -9.28
CA VAL A 241 16.13 -9.45 -10.38
C VAL A 241 17.36 -8.62 -10.70
N ASP A 242 17.22 -7.30 -10.81
CA ASP A 242 18.32 -6.39 -11.11
C ASP A 242 19.41 -6.42 -10.03
N HIS A 243 19.04 -6.56 -8.76
CA HIS A 243 19.99 -6.70 -7.64
C HIS A 243 20.76 -8.03 -7.68
N TYR A 244 20.09 -9.14 -7.98
CA TYR A 244 20.69 -10.48 -7.93
C TYR A 244 21.30 -10.98 -9.26
N GLN A 245 21.07 -10.29 -10.38
CA GLN A 245 21.56 -10.73 -11.70
C GLN A 245 23.09 -10.88 -11.75
N GLN A 246 23.85 -9.90 -11.22
CA GLN A 246 25.31 -9.91 -11.29
C GLN A 246 25.93 -10.95 -10.36
N PRO A 247 25.54 -11.05 -9.07
CA PRO A 247 25.98 -12.14 -8.21
C PRO A 247 25.69 -13.52 -8.79
N LEU A 248 24.51 -13.71 -9.39
CA LEU A 248 24.13 -14.99 -10.00
C LEU A 248 25.00 -15.33 -11.21
N GLN A 249 25.23 -14.36 -12.10
CA GLN A 249 26.13 -14.56 -13.25
C GLN A 249 27.57 -14.86 -12.82
N ALA A 250 28.06 -14.18 -11.78
CA ALA A 250 29.39 -14.44 -11.23
C ALA A 250 29.51 -15.86 -10.64
N PHE A 251 28.50 -16.29 -9.88
CA PHE A 251 28.42 -17.63 -9.32
C PHE A 251 28.40 -18.72 -10.42
N ILE A 252 27.55 -18.56 -11.45
CA ILE A 252 27.48 -19.51 -12.56
C ILE A 252 28.84 -19.60 -13.29
N LYS A 253 29.50 -18.46 -13.54
CA LYS A 253 30.84 -18.46 -14.15
C LYS A 253 31.87 -19.20 -13.29
N SER A 254 31.81 -19.08 -11.97
CA SER A 254 32.72 -19.79 -11.06
C SER A 254 32.52 -21.31 -11.00
N LEU A 255 31.34 -21.82 -11.40
CA LEU A 255 31.08 -23.25 -11.51
C LEU A 255 31.56 -23.84 -12.85
N LEU A 256 31.81 -23.00 -13.85
CA LEU A 256 32.22 -23.40 -15.20
C LEU A 256 33.74 -23.32 -15.41
N VAL A 257 34.49 -22.83 -14.43
CA VAL A 257 35.96 -22.74 -14.39
C VAL A 257 36.48 -23.74 -13.36
#